data_AF-T0L2H7-F1
#
_entry.id   AF-T0L2H7-F1
#
_cell.length_a   1.000
_cell.length_b   1.000
_cell.length_c   1.000
_cell.angle_alpha   90.00
_cell.angle_beta   90.00
_cell.angle_gamma   90.00
#
_symmetry.space_group_name_H-M   'P 1'
#
loop_
_entity.id
_entity.type
_entity.pdbx_description
1 polymer ?
#
loop_
_entity_poly.entity_id
_entity_poly.type
_entity_poly.pdbx_seq_one_letter_code
_entity_poly.pdbx_strand_id
1 'polypeptide(L)'
;MKWLEERGCVWEKIDAEPGDLLLWDSRTPHYNLSPEGDRPRFCVYTCYMPAADASQEDLVRKKGAFESLQSTTHWPNAMHVGGIPVKRGGEPCPYNTGKPREVPRLSERGFKLTGIPYIQGAPIEATETFGA
;
A
#
# COMPACT_ATOMS: atom_id res chain seq x y z
N MET A 1 13.22 -10.98 -22.72
CA MET A 1 12.65 -9.88 -23.53
C MET A 1 12.09 -10.39 -24.86
N LYS A 2 12.86 -11.08 -25.72
CA LYS A 2 12.37 -11.66 -26.99
C LYS A 2 10.97 -12.32 -26.95
N TRP A 3 10.69 -13.18 -25.96
CA TRP A 3 9.37 -13.82 -25.82
C TRP A 3 8.19 -12.83 -25.67
N LEU A 4 8.43 -11.69 -25.01
CA LEU A 4 7.46 -10.60 -24.83
C LEU A 4 7.35 -9.78 -26.12
N GLU A 5 8.47 -9.47 -26.77
CA GLU A 5 8.51 -8.75 -28.06
C GLU A 5 7.77 -9.52 -29.16
N GLU A 6 7.96 -10.85 -29.24
CA GLU A 6 7.24 -11.76 -30.15
C GLU A 6 5.72 -11.77 -29.92
N ARG A 7 5.27 -11.33 -28.74
CA ARG A 7 3.85 -11.17 -28.36
C ARG A 7 3.36 -9.73 -28.51
N GLY A 8 4.16 -8.86 -29.10
CA GLY A 8 3.82 -7.45 -29.34
C GLY A 8 3.97 -6.56 -28.11
N CYS A 9 4.61 -7.03 -27.03
CA CYS A 9 4.92 -6.17 -25.90
C CYS A 9 6.09 -5.25 -26.26
N VAL A 10 5.93 -3.95 -26.03
CA VAL A 10 6.99 -2.95 -26.17
C VAL A 10 7.69 -2.79 -24.82
N TRP A 11 9.02 -2.74 -24.86
CA TRP A 11 9.79 -2.35 -23.68
C TRP A 11 9.88 -0.83 -23.62
N GLU A 12 9.37 -0.25 -22.54
CA GLU A 12 9.36 1.20 -22.32
C GLU A 12 9.99 1.51 -20.96
N LYS A 13 10.97 2.42 -20.95
CA LYS A 13 11.54 2.97 -19.71
C LYS A 13 10.74 4.20 -19.34
N ILE A 14 10.06 4.13 -18.21
CA ILE A 14 9.31 5.26 -17.66
C ILE A 14 10.22 6.07 -16.74
N ASP A 15 10.48 7.31 -17.13
CA ASP A 15 11.08 8.32 -16.27
C ASP A 15 9.96 9.19 -15.69
N ALA A 16 9.96 9.37 -14.37
CA ALA A 16 8.87 10.01 -13.63
C ALA A 16 9.42 11.05 -12.67
N GLU A 17 8.70 12.15 -12.51
CA GLU A 17 9.03 13.23 -11.60
C GLU A 17 8.39 13.04 -10.21
N PRO A 18 8.89 13.73 -9.17
CA PRO A 18 8.29 13.67 -7.84
C PRO A 18 6.80 14.06 -7.87
N GLY A 19 5.94 13.09 -7.52
CA GLY A 19 4.48 13.27 -7.47
C GLY A 19 3.73 12.59 -8.61
N ASP A 20 4.43 12.08 -9.63
CA ASP A 20 3.79 11.32 -10.71
C ASP A 20 3.18 10.01 -10.20
N LEU A 21 2.00 9.68 -10.73
CA LEU A 21 1.31 8.42 -10.46
C LEU A 21 1.48 7.48 -11.66
N LEU A 22 2.20 6.39 -11.44
CA LEU A 22 2.31 5.29 -12.40
C LEU A 22 1.23 4.25 -12.10
N LEU A 23 0.32 4.04 -13.05
CA LEU A 23 -0.74 3.04 -12.95
C LEU A 23 -0.65 2.09 -14.15
N TRP A 24 -0.72 0.79 -13.87
CA TRP A 24 -0.68 -0.25 -14.89
C TRP A 24 -1.64 -1.38 -14.55
N ASP A 25 -2.06 -2.13 -15.57
CA ASP A 25 -2.83 -3.36 -15.38
C ASP A 25 -1.97 -4.41 -14.66
N SER A 26 -2.52 -5.13 -13.69
CA SER A 26 -1.76 -6.08 -12.85
C SER A 26 -1.07 -7.21 -13.63
N ARG A 27 -1.49 -7.46 -14.88
CA ARG A 27 -0.88 -8.46 -15.78
C ARG A 27 0.27 -7.91 -16.60
N THR A 28 0.52 -6.60 -16.55
CA THR A 28 1.61 -5.92 -17.27
C THR A 28 2.95 -6.43 -16.75
N PRO A 29 3.80 -7.06 -17.58
CA PRO A 29 5.16 -7.43 -17.17
C PRO A 29 5.96 -6.16 -16.87
N HIS A 30 6.50 -6.06 -15.66
CA HIS A 30 7.25 -4.89 -15.21
C HIS A 30 8.37 -5.33 -14.27
N TYR A 31 9.41 -4.51 -14.18
CA TYR A 31 10.53 -4.70 -13.26
C TYR A 31 11.19 -3.35 -12.97
N ASN A 32 11.94 -3.28 -11.86
CA ASN A 32 12.70 -2.08 -11.53
C ASN A 32 14.10 -2.13 -12.14
N LEU A 33 14.62 -0.95 -12.45
CA LEU A 33 16.03 -0.72 -12.75
C LEU A 33 16.69 0.01 -11.60
N SER A 34 17.98 -0.25 -11.37
CA SER A 34 18.79 0.56 -10.46
C SER A 34 18.82 2.01 -10.96
N PRO A 35 18.71 3.00 -10.06
CA PRO A 35 18.90 4.39 -10.47
C PRO A 35 20.34 4.59 -10.95
N GLU A 36 20.51 5.38 -12.01
CA GLU A 36 21.83 5.73 -12.58
C GLU A 36 22.36 7.08 -12.05
N GLY A 37 21.50 7.86 -11.36
CA GLY A 37 21.85 9.16 -10.78
C GLY A 37 22.46 9.08 -9.38
N ASP A 38 22.82 10.25 -8.85
CA ASP A 38 23.42 10.44 -7.52
C ASP A 38 22.37 10.62 -6.40
N ARG A 39 21.08 10.70 -6.76
CA ARG A 39 19.98 10.91 -5.82
C ARG A 39 19.26 9.60 -5.50
N PRO A 40 18.91 9.36 -4.22
CA PRO A 40 18.02 8.27 -3.86
C PRO A 40 16.67 8.39 -4.57
N ARG A 41 16.22 7.29 -5.18
CA ARG A 41 14.85 7.16 -5.71
C ARG A 41 13.94 6.60 -4.64
N PHE A 42 12.87 7.32 -4.30
CA PHE A 42 11.82 6.87 -3.39
C PHE A 42 10.50 6.74 -4.14
N CYS A 43 9.79 5.64 -3.92
CA CYS A 43 8.46 5.41 -4.46
C CYS A 43 7.59 4.71 -3.42
N VAL A 44 6.28 4.94 -3.49
CA VAL A 44 5.30 4.27 -2.64
C VAL A 44 4.49 3.33 -3.51
N TYR A 45 4.56 2.04 -3.22
CA TYR A 45 3.76 1.04 -3.90
C TYR A 45 2.36 1.02 -3.28
N THR A 46 1.35 1.26 -4.11
CA THR A 46 -0.06 1.12 -3.74
C THR A 46 -0.67 -0.02 -4.54
N CYS A 47 -1.36 -0.93 -3.85
CA CYS A 47 -2.09 -2.03 -4.48
C CYS A 47 -3.58 -1.83 -4.22
N TYR A 48 -4.41 -2.10 -5.24
CA TYR A 48 -5.85 -1.90 -5.19
C TYR A 48 -6.57 -3.19 -5.55
N MET A 49 -7.70 -3.41 -4.90
CA MET A 49 -8.64 -4.47 -5.22
C MET A 49 -10.04 -3.95 -4.94
N PRO A 50 -11.05 -4.31 -5.76
CA PRO A 50 -12.44 -4.02 -5.43
C PRO A 50 -12.81 -4.52 -4.03
N ALA A 51 -13.55 -3.71 -3.26
CA ALA A 51 -14.02 -4.12 -1.94
C ALA A 51 -14.93 -5.37 -2.00
N ALA A 52 -15.63 -5.56 -3.12
CA ALA A 52 -16.48 -6.72 -3.36
C ALA A 52 -15.71 -8.05 -3.43
N ASP A 53 -14.41 -8.00 -3.74
CA ASP A 53 -13.55 -9.19 -3.83
C ASP A 53 -12.88 -9.53 -2.48
N ALA A 54 -13.01 -8.66 -1.47
CA ALA A 54 -12.50 -8.90 -0.13
C ALA A 54 -13.51 -9.68 0.70
N SER A 55 -13.02 -10.66 1.47
CA SER A 55 -13.87 -11.33 2.47
C SER A 55 -14.18 -10.38 3.64
N GLN A 56 -15.27 -10.64 4.36
CA GLN A 56 -15.59 -9.88 5.57
C GLN A 56 -14.50 -10.02 6.64
N GLU A 57 -13.89 -11.20 6.74
CA GLU A 57 -12.75 -11.45 7.64
C GLU A 57 -11.55 -10.56 7.27
N ASP A 58 -11.23 -10.44 5.98
CA ASP A 58 -10.14 -9.57 5.51
C ASP A 58 -10.41 -8.10 5.86
N LEU A 59 -11.65 -7.62 5.66
CA LEU A 59 -12.00 -6.23 5.99
C LEU A 59 -11.90 -5.97 7.50
N VAL A 60 -12.33 -6.91 8.35
CA VAL A 60 -12.18 -6.81 9.81
C VAL A 60 -10.71 -6.82 10.21
N ARG A 61 -9.89 -7.69 9.62
CA ARG A 61 -8.43 -7.73 9.84
C ARG A 61 -7.78 -6.41 9.42
N LYS A 62 -8.17 -5.87 8.26
CA LYS A 62 -7.69 -4.59 7.73
C LYS A 62 -8.09 -3.42 8.63
N LYS A 63 -9.30 -3.43 9.20
CA LYS A 63 -9.73 -2.47 10.22
C LYS A 63 -8.82 -2.50 11.44
N GLY A 64 -8.57 -3.70 12.00
CA GLY A 64 -7.68 -3.86 13.14
C GLY A 64 -6.26 -3.36 12.87
N ALA A 65 -5.71 -3.65 11.68
CA ALA A 65 -4.40 -3.15 11.26
C ALA A 65 -4.38 -1.61 11.13
N PHE A 66 -5.44 -1.02 10.56
CA PHE A 66 -5.58 0.44 10.43
C PHE A 66 -5.64 1.14 11.79
N GLU A 67 -6.50 0.66 12.71
CA GLU A 67 -6.69 1.25 14.04
C GLU A 67 -5.47 1.10 14.94
N SER A 68 -4.72 -0.01 14.80
CA SER A 68 -3.49 -0.25 15.56
C SER A 68 -2.24 0.33 14.89
N LEU A 69 -2.39 1.01 13.74
CA LEU A 69 -1.29 1.59 12.95
C LEU A 69 -0.23 0.56 12.53
N GLN A 70 -0.66 -0.68 12.28
CA GLN A 70 0.22 -1.76 11.84
C GLN A 70 0.43 -1.74 10.33
N SER A 71 1.66 -2.05 9.91
CA SER A 71 1.96 -2.32 8.50
C SER A 71 1.28 -3.60 8.03
N THR A 72 1.01 -3.67 6.74
CA THR A 72 0.56 -4.89 6.05
C THR A 72 1.56 -5.27 4.98
N THR A 73 1.41 -6.48 4.45
CA THR A 73 2.06 -6.86 3.19
C THR A 73 1.45 -6.11 1.99
N HIS A 74 2.00 -6.30 0.80
CA HIS A 74 1.51 -5.72 -0.46
C HIS A 74 0.18 -6.33 -0.96
N TRP A 75 -0.50 -7.15 -0.15
CA TRP A 75 -1.82 -7.67 -0.46
C TRP A 75 -2.92 -6.65 -0.11
N PRO A 76 -3.76 -6.22 -1.06
CA PRO A 76 -4.66 -5.07 -0.91
C PRO A 76 -5.79 -5.27 0.12
N ASN A 77 -6.10 -6.52 0.45
CA ASN A 77 -7.06 -6.94 1.46
C ASN A 77 -6.44 -7.15 2.85
N ALA A 78 -5.16 -6.82 3.05
CA ALA A 78 -4.44 -7.05 4.30
C ALA A 78 -4.43 -8.53 4.76
N MET A 79 -4.33 -9.48 3.80
CA MET A 79 -4.23 -10.91 4.09
C MET A 79 -3.17 -11.25 5.17
N HIS A 80 -2.07 -10.49 5.19
CA HIS A 80 -1.04 -10.60 6.21
C HIS A 80 -0.76 -9.22 6.83
N VAL A 81 -0.81 -9.17 8.16
CA VAL A 81 -0.52 -7.98 8.99
C VAL A 81 0.82 -8.18 9.69
N GLY A 82 1.56 -7.09 9.85
CA GLY A 82 2.88 -7.08 10.44
C GLY A 82 3.99 -6.87 9.41
N GLY A 83 5.22 -6.92 9.90
CA GLY A 83 6.41 -6.73 9.08
C GLY A 83 7.61 -7.44 9.68
N ILE A 84 8.67 -7.52 8.89
CA ILE A 84 9.95 -8.06 9.33
C ILE A 84 10.55 -7.11 10.37
N PRO A 85 11.22 -7.60 11.43
CA PRO A 85 11.93 -6.76 12.38
C PRO A 85 12.87 -5.77 11.67
N VAL A 86 12.65 -4.47 11.90
CA VAL A 86 13.51 -3.43 11.31
C VAL A 86 14.77 -3.33 12.15
N LYS A 87 15.87 -3.83 11.58
CA LYS A 87 17.18 -3.86 12.24
C LYS A 87 18.18 -2.90 11.60
N ARG A 88 19.12 -2.41 12.40
CA ARG A 88 20.28 -1.62 11.96
C ARG A 88 21.52 -2.19 12.63
N GLY A 89 22.38 -2.84 11.85
CA GLY A 89 23.57 -3.51 12.38
C GLY A 89 23.26 -4.75 13.24
N GLY A 90 22.18 -5.49 12.92
CA GLY A 90 21.75 -6.69 13.66
C GLY A 90 20.82 -6.40 14.85
N GLU A 91 20.87 -5.19 15.38
CA GLU A 91 20.05 -4.72 16.51
C GLU A 91 18.76 -4.03 16.07
N PRO A 92 17.72 -3.97 16.92
CA PRO A 92 16.51 -3.17 16.65
C PRO A 92 16.86 -1.74 16.27
N CYS A 93 16.30 -1.24 15.17
CA CYS A 93 16.58 0.11 14.70
C CYS A 93 16.06 1.15 15.72
N PRO A 94 16.91 2.03 16.28
CA PRO A 94 16.51 2.99 17.31
C PRO A 94 15.53 4.05 16.80
N TYR A 95 15.42 4.21 15.47
CA TYR A 95 14.50 5.14 14.83
C TYR A 95 13.14 4.50 14.49
N ASN A 96 13.00 3.19 14.65
CA ASN A 96 11.74 2.51 14.40
C ASN A 96 10.89 2.48 15.67
N THR A 97 9.91 3.38 15.76
CA THR A 97 8.98 3.48 16.89
C THR A 97 7.74 2.58 16.74
N GLY A 98 7.64 1.82 15.63
CA GLY A 98 6.48 0.97 15.33
C GLY A 98 5.20 1.75 15.06
N LYS A 99 5.26 3.07 14.93
CA LYS A 99 4.13 3.96 14.66
C LYS A 99 4.56 5.04 13.65
N PRO A 100 3.62 5.54 12.82
CA PRO A 100 3.92 6.66 11.95
C PRO A 100 4.25 7.91 12.76
N ARG A 101 5.06 8.81 12.19
CA ARG A 101 5.42 10.11 12.79
C ARG A 101 4.19 10.99 12.99
N GLU A 102 3.22 10.87 12.10
CA GLU A 102 1.92 11.52 12.16
C GLU A 102 0.83 10.47 11.90
N VAL A 103 -0.23 10.48 12.72
CA VAL A 103 -1.37 9.57 12.55
C VAL A 103 -2.14 9.96 11.29
N PRO A 104 -2.53 9.00 10.42
CA PRO A 104 -3.23 9.31 9.19
C PRO A 104 -4.56 10.01 9.46
N ARG A 105 -4.76 11.17 8.84
CA ARG A 105 -6.05 11.89 8.79
C ARG A 105 -6.68 11.63 7.43
N LEU A 106 -7.79 10.89 7.41
CA LEU A 106 -8.47 10.55 6.16
C LEU A 106 -9.62 11.51 5.90
N SER A 107 -9.79 11.91 4.64
CA SER A 107 -11.05 12.47 4.16
C SER A 107 -12.13 11.39 4.11
N GLU A 108 -13.40 11.79 3.97
CA GLU A 108 -14.50 10.83 3.77
C GLU A 108 -14.22 9.86 2.61
N ARG A 109 -13.73 10.39 1.48
CA ARG A 109 -13.32 9.58 0.32
C ARG A 109 -12.15 8.66 0.68
N GLY A 110 -11.16 9.16 1.41
CA GLY A 110 -10.03 8.35 1.88
C GLY A 110 -10.48 7.18 2.76
N PHE A 111 -11.43 7.42 3.66
CA PHE A 111 -11.99 6.38 4.52
C PHE A 111 -12.79 5.34 3.72
N LYS A 112 -13.59 5.76 2.74
CA LYS A 112 -14.28 4.83 1.82
C LYS A 112 -13.31 3.93 1.06
N LEU A 113 -12.14 4.43 0.66
CA LEU A 113 -11.12 3.65 -0.04
C LEU A 113 -10.44 2.58 0.82
N THR A 114 -10.58 2.64 2.15
CA THR A 114 -10.02 1.59 3.04
C THR A 114 -10.74 0.25 2.86
N GLY A 115 -12.01 0.28 2.45
CA GLY A 115 -12.89 -0.89 2.44
C GLY A 115 -13.63 -1.13 3.77
N ILE A 116 -13.20 -0.48 4.86
CA ILE A 116 -13.76 -0.64 6.22
C ILE A 116 -15.26 -0.29 6.28
N PRO A 117 -15.76 0.76 5.59
CA PRO A 117 -17.20 1.07 5.61
C PRO A 117 -18.11 -0.01 5.01
N TYR A 118 -17.55 -0.99 4.29
CA TYR A 118 -18.32 -2.08 3.66
C TYR A 118 -18.34 -3.37 4.49
N ILE A 119 -17.87 -3.32 5.75
CA ILE A 119 -18.03 -4.43 6.70
C ILE A 119 -19.52 -4.59 7.02
N GLN A 120 -20.06 -5.78 6.78
CA GLN A 120 -21.46 -6.12 7.03
C GLN A 120 -21.67 -6.40 8.52
N GLY A 121 -22.79 -5.92 9.07
CA GLY A 121 -23.19 -6.18 10.45
C GLY A 121 -22.37 -5.47 11.53
N ALA A 122 -21.32 -4.72 11.15
CA ALA A 122 -20.68 -3.77 12.05
C ALA A 122 -21.53 -2.50 12.10
N PRO A 123 -21.86 -1.94 13.29
CA PRO A 123 -22.39 -0.59 13.35
C PRO A 123 -21.36 0.33 12.70
N ILE A 124 -21.79 1.08 11.67
CA ILE A 124 -20.99 2.13 11.04
C ILE A 124 -20.92 3.28 12.04
N GLU A 125 -20.16 3.11 13.12
CA GLU A 125 -19.69 4.24 13.89
C GLU A 125 -18.58 4.87 13.04
N ALA A 126 -18.96 5.90 12.27
CA ALA A 126 -18.02 6.88 11.82
C ALA A 126 -17.36 7.41 13.10
N THR A 127 -16.16 6.93 13.42
CA THR A 127 -15.38 7.54 14.48
C THR A 127 -15.26 9.01 14.11
N GLU A 128 -15.79 9.88 14.97
CA GLU A 128 -15.72 11.33 14.86
C GLU A 128 -14.29 11.82 15.05
N THR A 129 -13.37 11.35 14.22
CA THR A 129 -12.02 11.86 14.09
C THR A 129 -11.81 12.45 12.71
N PHE A 130 -12.84 13.13 12.19
CA PHE A 130 -12.62 14.25 11.28
C PHE A 130 -12.25 15.45 12.15
N GLY A 131 -10.99 15.45 12.63
CA GLY A 131 -10.44 16.60 13.33
C GLY A 131 -10.50 17.83 12.45
N ALA A 132 -11.17 18.87 12.96
CA ALA A 132 -11.04 20.25 12.51
C ALA A 132 -9.58 20.74 12.59
#